data_AF-A0A7S3T7N4-F1
#
_entry.id   AF-A0A7S3T7N4-F1
#
_cell.length_a   1.000
_cell.length_b   1.000
_cell.length_c   1.000
_cell.angle_alpha   90.00
_cell.angle_beta   90.00
_cell.angle_gamma   90.00
#
_symmetry.space_group_name_H-M   'P 1'
#
loop_
_entity.id
_entity.type
_entity.pdbx_description
1 polymer ?
#
loop_
_entity_poly.entity_id
_entity_poly.type
_entity_poly.pdbx_seq_one_letter_code
_entity_poly.pdbx_strand_id
1 'polypeptide(L)'
;SLFMGITRCSELEVKNLIEQELAQDWQGSDYDLLRRNCCSFADVLCRKLVGEGLPAWVSRFPKVASAASRQFDKVLDLDFGGSVSTSSAGFSDAASRADS
;
A
#
# COMPACT_ATOMS: atom_id res chain seq x y z
N SER A 1 2.55 -7.05 -21.90
CA SER A 1 1.15 -7.13 -21.43
C SER A 1 0.85 -8.57 -21.05
N LEU A 2 -0.05 -8.80 -20.09
CA LEU A 2 -0.49 -10.13 -19.65
C LEU A 2 -2.00 -10.22 -19.80
N PHE A 3 -2.50 -11.30 -20.40
CA PHE A 3 -3.94 -11.55 -20.47
C PHE A 3 -4.42 -12.08 -19.10
N MET A 4 -5.34 -11.36 -18.48
CA MET A 4 -5.89 -11.69 -17.16
C MET A 4 -7.28 -12.32 -17.22
N GLY A 5 -8.01 -12.16 -18.33
CA GLY A 5 -9.36 -12.69 -18.48
C GLY A 5 -10.29 -11.76 -19.25
N ILE A 6 -11.56 -12.12 -19.27
CA ILE A 6 -12.65 -11.34 -19.87
C ILE A 6 -13.59 -10.92 -18.75
N THR A 7 -13.92 -9.64 -18.70
CA THR A 7 -14.94 -9.12 -17.79
C THR A 7 -16.26 -8.95 -18.50
N ARG A 8 -17.36 -9.07 -17.76
CA ARG A 8 -18.71 -8.72 -18.25
C ARG A 8 -19.07 -7.27 -17.94
N CYS A 9 -18.24 -6.56 -17.18
CA CYS A 9 -18.43 -5.16 -16.87
C CYS A 9 -18.32 -4.31 -18.15
N SER A 10 -19.27 -3.42 -18.34
CA SER A 10 -19.21 -2.32 -19.30
C SER A 10 -18.16 -1.29 -18.88
N GLU A 11 -17.76 -0.44 -19.82
CA GLU A 11 -16.81 0.65 -19.56
C GLU A 11 -17.27 1.57 -18.41
N LEU A 12 -18.56 1.87 -18.35
CA LEU A 12 -19.13 2.70 -17.28
C LEU A 12 -19.05 2.01 -15.92
N GLU A 13 -19.30 0.71 -15.86
CA GLU A 13 -19.19 -0.07 -14.62
C GLU A 13 -17.74 -0.15 -14.14
N VAL A 14 -16.78 -0.34 -15.05
CA VAL A 14 -15.34 -0.32 -14.70
C VAL A 14 -14.95 1.07 -14.17
N LYS A 15 -15.41 2.14 -14.82
CA LYS A 15 -15.14 3.50 -14.36
C LYS A 15 -15.72 3.76 -12.97
N ASN A 16 -16.98 3.41 -12.76
CA ASN A 16 -17.64 3.57 -11.45
C ASN A 16 -16.93 2.75 -10.37
N LEU A 17 -16.52 1.52 -10.67
CA LEU A 17 -15.74 0.70 -9.77
C LEU A 17 -14.44 1.39 -9.33
N ILE A 18 -13.72 1.99 -10.30
CA ILE A 18 -12.46 2.68 -10.00
C ILE A 18 -12.72 3.95 -9.19
N GLU A 19 -13.63 4.81 -9.63
CA GLU A 19 -13.84 6.14 -9.05
C GLU A 19 -14.58 6.12 -7.70
N GLN A 20 -15.57 5.23 -7.55
CA GLN A 20 -16.44 5.21 -6.38
C GLN A 20 -15.98 4.24 -5.29
N GLU A 21 -15.35 3.12 -5.67
CA GLU A 21 -14.89 2.13 -4.69
C GLU A 21 -13.38 2.22 -4.48
N LEU A 22 -12.61 1.99 -5.55
CA LEU A 22 -11.17 1.79 -5.41
C LEU A 22 -10.43 3.09 -5.08
N ALA A 23 -10.86 4.24 -5.61
CA ALA A 23 -10.19 5.52 -5.37
C ALA A 23 -10.35 6.02 -3.92
N GLN A 24 -11.44 5.65 -3.24
CA GLN A 24 -11.64 5.97 -1.83
C GLN A 24 -10.64 5.20 -0.95
N ASP A 25 -10.42 3.92 -1.29
CA ASP A 25 -9.51 3.04 -0.57
C ASP A 25 -8.05 3.20 -1.01
N TRP A 26 -7.77 3.70 -2.22
CA TRP A 26 -6.41 3.89 -2.74
C TRP A 26 -6.09 5.35 -2.98
N GLN A 27 -5.94 6.08 -1.88
CA GLN A 27 -5.42 7.43 -1.90
C GLN A 27 -3.91 7.43 -2.15
N GLY A 28 -3.42 8.38 -2.94
CA GLY A 28 -1.99 8.49 -3.25
C GLY A 28 -1.11 8.74 -2.02
N SER A 29 -1.67 9.37 -0.97
CA SER A 29 -1.02 9.55 0.33
C SER A 29 -0.66 8.23 1.01
N ASP A 30 -1.40 7.17 0.72
CA ASP A 30 -1.26 5.86 1.36
C ASP A 30 -0.42 4.90 0.52
N TYR A 31 0.24 5.41 -0.52
CA TYR A 31 1.07 4.61 -1.41
C TYR A 31 2.32 4.13 -0.67
N ASP A 32 2.40 2.83 -0.45
CA ASP A 32 3.56 2.16 0.14
C ASP A 32 4.22 1.31 -0.96
N LEU A 33 5.47 1.65 -1.31
CA LEU A 33 6.26 0.99 -2.36
C LEU A 33 6.29 -0.54 -2.21
N LEU A 34 6.22 -1.01 -0.97
CA LEU A 34 6.42 -2.38 -0.56
C LEU A 34 5.10 -3.13 -0.36
N ARG A 35 4.08 -2.46 0.17
CA ARG A 35 2.85 -3.12 0.66
C ARG A 35 1.57 -2.64 0.00
N ARG A 36 1.56 -1.45 -0.59
CA ARG A 36 0.36 -0.80 -1.14
C ARG A 36 0.73 0.00 -2.39
N ASN A 37 1.17 -0.73 -3.41
CA ASN A 37 1.68 -0.21 -4.67
C ASN A 37 0.77 -0.55 -5.85
N CYS A 38 1.23 -0.20 -7.06
CA CYS A 38 0.53 -0.50 -8.31
C CYS A 38 0.19 -2.00 -8.50
N CYS A 39 1.07 -2.92 -8.08
CA CYS A 39 0.79 -4.36 -8.17
C CYS A 39 -0.34 -4.76 -7.23
N SER A 40 -0.40 -4.16 -6.04
CA SER A 40 -1.45 -4.43 -5.05
C SER A 40 -2.81 -3.92 -5.53
N PHE A 41 -2.84 -2.73 -6.13
CA PHE A 41 -4.02 -2.18 -6.80
C PHE A 41 -4.50 -3.07 -7.94
N ALA A 42 -3.61 -3.41 -8.86
CA ALA A 42 -3.94 -4.25 -10.01
C ALA A 42 -4.45 -5.64 -9.62
N ASP A 43 -3.93 -6.21 -8.52
CA ASP A 43 -4.38 -7.49 -7.96
C ASP A 43 -5.84 -7.45 -7.50
N VAL A 44 -6.26 -6.40 -6.79
CA VAL A 44 -7.67 -6.25 -6.39
C VAL A 44 -8.55 -5.88 -7.56
N LEU A 45 -8.10 -5.00 -8.45
CA LEU A 45 -8.86 -4.66 -9.66
C LEU A 45 -9.12 -5.91 -10.51
N CYS A 46 -8.12 -6.77 -10.72
CA CYS A 46 -8.30 -8.03 -11.44
C CYS A 46 -9.29 -8.95 -10.72
N ARG A 47 -9.19 -9.11 -9.40
CA ARG A 47 -10.17 -9.93 -8.64
C ARG A 47 -11.60 -9.44 -8.84
N LYS A 48 -11.81 -8.13 -8.86
CA LYS A 48 -13.15 -7.55 -9.07
C LYS A 48 -13.64 -7.68 -10.51
N LEU A 49 -12.77 -7.49 -11.50
CA LEU A 49 -13.17 -7.50 -12.92
C LEU A 49 -13.25 -8.90 -13.54
N VAL A 50 -12.28 -9.77 -13.25
CA VAL A 50 -12.14 -11.08 -13.90
C VAL A 50 -12.28 -12.25 -12.92
N GLY A 51 -12.49 -11.98 -11.63
CA GLY A 51 -12.68 -13.01 -10.60
C GLY A 51 -11.39 -13.63 -10.06
N GLU A 52 -10.25 -13.35 -10.68
CA GLU A 52 -8.93 -13.85 -10.29
C GLU A 52 -7.92 -12.72 -10.07
N GLY A 53 -6.99 -12.92 -9.14
CA GLY A 53 -5.91 -11.98 -8.85
C GLY A 53 -4.75 -12.11 -9.82
N LEU A 54 -3.73 -11.26 -9.65
CA LEU A 54 -2.49 -11.35 -10.41
C LEU A 54 -1.82 -12.71 -10.21
N PRO A 55 -1.14 -13.25 -11.22
CA PRO A 55 -0.34 -14.46 -11.07
C PRO A 55 0.64 -14.31 -9.91
N ALA A 56 0.77 -15.37 -9.10
CA ALA A 56 1.55 -15.31 -7.85
C ALA A 56 2.97 -14.77 -8.05
N TRP A 57 3.60 -15.06 -9.20
CA TRP A 57 4.94 -14.56 -9.54
C TRP A 57 5.00 -13.02 -9.68
N VAL A 58 3.96 -12.36 -10.18
CA VAL A 58 3.89 -10.89 -10.28
C VAL A 58 3.81 -10.27 -8.88
N SER A 59 2.99 -10.86 -8.00
CA SER A 59 2.84 -10.39 -6.62
C SER A 59 4.03 -10.73 -5.70
N ARG A 60 4.91 -11.64 -6.12
CA ARG A 60 6.10 -12.06 -5.35
C ARG A 60 7.24 -11.06 -5.44
N PHE A 61 7.43 -10.35 -6.55
CA PHE A 61 8.50 -9.35 -6.67
C PHE A 61 8.40 -8.22 -5.64
N PRO A 62 7.24 -7.57 -5.43
CA PRO A 62 7.09 -6.58 -4.36
C PRO A 62 7.20 -7.16 -2.95
N LYS A 63 6.74 -8.40 -2.72
CA LYS A 63 6.86 -9.09 -1.43
C LYS A 63 8.30 -9.43 -1.09
N VAL A 64 9.08 -9.87 -2.07
CA VAL A 64 10.51 -10.13 -1.91
C VAL A 64 11.26 -8.80 -1.75
N ALA A 65 10.93 -7.77 -2.53
CA ALA A 65 11.49 -6.44 -2.36
C ALA A 65 11.18 -5.86 -0.98
N SER A 66 9.97 -6.05 -0.46
CA SER A 66 9.58 -5.57 0.88
C SER A 66 10.22 -6.33 2.02
N ALA A 67 10.33 -7.65 1.89
CA ALA A 67 11.07 -8.48 2.83
C ALA A 67 12.57 -8.11 2.81
N ALA A 68 13.14 -7.87 1.62
CA ALA A 68 14.51 -7.44 1.47
C ALA A 68 14.74 -6.03 2.06
N SER A 69 13.85 -5.07 1.81
CA SER A 69 13.95 -3.72 2.38
C SER A 69 13.97 -3.73 3.90
N ARG A 70 13.17 -4.57 4.57
CA ARG A 70 13.23 -4.75 6.03
C ARG A 70 14.57 -5.32 6.52
N GLN A 71 15.24 -6.07 5.66
CA GLN A 71 16.58 -6.57 5.93
C GLN A 71 17.64 -5.48 5.69
N PHE A 72 17.43 -4.61 4.68
CA PHE A 72 18.29 -3.47 4.38
C PHE A 72 18.16 -2.33 5.40
N ASP A 73 16.98 -2.09 6.00
CA ASP A 73 16.81 -1.14 7.11
C ASP A 73 17.74 -1.47 8.28
N LYS A 74 17.95 -2.77 8.56
CA LYS A 74 18.87 -3.23 9.60
C LYS A 74 20.35 -3.16 9.22
N VAL A 75 20.66 -3.09 7.93
CA VAL A 75 22.04 -2.98 7.42
C VAL A 75 22.45 -1.51 7.26
N LEU A 76 21.49 -0.61 6.99
CA LEU A 76 21.70 0.84 6.95
C LEU A 76 21.80 1.49 8.35
N ASP A 77 21.42 0.78 9.42
CA ASP A 77 21.65 1.19 10.81
C ASP A 77 23.10 0.97 11.30
N LEU A 78 24.01 0.53 10.41
CA LEU A 78 25.44 0.45 10.68
C LEU A 78 26.22 1.36 9.72
N ASP A 79 26.77 2.43 10.29
CA ASP A 79 27.71 3.43 9.75
C ASP A 79 27.18 4.60 8.91
N PHE A 80 26.44 5.51 9.55
CA PHE A 80 26.78 6.94 9.46
C PHE A 80 26.59 7.60 10.83
N GLY A 81 27.69 7.88 11.52
CA GLY A 81 27.69 8.53 12.82
C GLY A 81 26.97 9.88 12.78
N GLY A 82 25.85 9.96 13.48
CA GLY A 82 25.08 11.18 13.67
C GLY A 82 23.90 10.91 14.59
N SER A 83 24.06 11.23 15.87
CA SER A 83 23.05 11.04 16.91
C SER A 83 21.70 11.68 16.55
N VAL A 84 20.65 10.88 16.44
CA VAL A 84 19.27 11.33 16.67
C VAL A 84 18.74 10.58 17.88
N SER A 85 18.60 11.32 18.97
CA SER A 85 18.06 10.87 20.24
C SER A 85 16.60 10.42 20.05
N THR A 86 16.37 9.12 20.13
CA THR A 86 15.03 8.55 20.28
C THR A 86 14.51 8.85 21.69
N SER A 87 13.62 9.84 21.82
CA SER A 87 12.84 10.04 23.04
C SER A 87 11.53 9.26 22.94
N SER A 88 11.52 8.04 23.46
CA SER A 88 10.32 7.30 23.82
C SER A 88 9.81 7.80 25.18
N ALA A 89 8.75 8.61 25.21
CA ALA A 89 8.00 8.87 26.44
C ALA A 89 6.57 9.36 26.17
N GLY A 90 5.60 8.58 26.65
CA GLY A 90 4.37 9.12 27.24
C GLY A 90 3.23 9.48 26.29
N PHE A 91 2.39 8.50 25.93
CA PHE A 91 0.99 8.79 25.66
C PHE A 91 0.24 8.82 27.01
N SER A 92 0.07 10.02 27.56
CA SER A 92 -0.85 10.28 28.68
C SER A 92 -1.51 11.64 28.46
N ASP A 93 -2.73 11.57 27.95
CA ASP A 93 -3.94 12.24 28.42
C ASP A 93 -3.86 13.71 28.91
N ALA A 94 -4.59 14.60 28.21
CA ALA A 94 -5.25 15.78 28.79
C ALA A 94 -6.04 16.53 27.69
N ALA A 95 -7.28 16.09 27.44
CA ALA A 95 -8.27 16.91 26.76
C ALA A 95 -8.92 17.90 27.74
N SER A 96 -9.25 19.08 27.21
CA SER A 96 -10.18 20.09 27.73
C SER A 96 -9.69 21.07 28.82
N ARG A 97 -9.33 22.27 28.35
CA ARG A 97 -9.69 23.54 29.03
C ARG A 97 -9.65 24.67 28.00
N ALA A 98 -10.83 25.03 27.50
CA ALA A 98 -11.09 26.29 26.81
C ALA A 98 -12.30 26.91 27.51
N ASP A 99 -12.05 27.95 28.31
CA ASP A 99 -13.05 28.91 28.75
C ASP A 99 -12.34 30.25 29.01
N SER A 100 -12.58 31.20 28.11
CA SER A 100 -12.59 32.65 28.32
C SER A 100 -13.21 33.30 27.09
#